data_AF-A0A536JDA1-F1
#
_entry.id   AF-A0A536JDA1-F1
#
_cell.length_a   1.000
_cell.length_b   1.000
_cell.length_c   1.000
_cell.angle_alpha   90.00
_cell.angle_beta   90.00
_cell.angle_gamma   90.00
#
_symmetry.space_group_name_H-M   'P 1'
#
loop_
_entity.id
_entity.type
_entity.pdbx_description
1 polymer ?
#
loop_
_entity_poly.entity_id
_entity_poly.type
_entity_poly.pdbx_seq_one_letter_code
_entity_poly.pdbx_strand_id
1 'polypeptide(L)'
;MTIRGVDFTGATAVIFNTAGADFTMTSDTAIQATVPAGATSGPVSVTTGVGTGTSATSFTVMATLSAQKAGNGGGTITSTSNPSNPTQINCGNTCSSAYPLGTVVTLTATPATGSNITNWVGCDSVSGAVCTATVSAAQSVTATFTLQRFLVTVTKSSPLGVGNGTVTSTSSPASPTQINCGPTCSVSFDFGTVVTLTASPNLLAVFNGWDGCDSTSGTTCTVNVTSAKSVHANFLP
;
A
#
# COMPACT_ATOMS: atom_id res chain seq x y z
N MET A 1 26.54 -23.54 0.79
CA MET A 1 27.38 -22.60 1.56
C MET A 1 28.71 -23.25 1.88
N THR A 2 29.75 -22.46 2.13
CA THR A 2 31.06 -22.98 2.55
C THR A 2 31.23 -22.80 4.06
N ILE A 3 31.50 -23.89 4.77
CA ILE A 3 31.89 -23.91 6.18
C ILE A 3 33.42 -23.98 6.21
N ARG A 4 34.06 -23.10 6.98
CA ARG A 4 35.53 -23.04 7.14
C ARG A 4 35.90 -23.45 8.55
N GLY A 5 37.00 -24.18 8.69
CA GLY A 5 37.51 -24.67 9.96
C GLY A 5 38.84 -25.40 9.80
N VAL A 6 39.09 -26.35 10.68
CA VAL A 6 40.25 -27.24 10.70
C VAL A 6 39.81 -28.65 11.08
N ASP A 7 40.62 -29.65 10.74
CA ASP A 7 40.43 -31.06 11.09
C ASP A 7 39.09 -31.65 10.62
N PHE A 8 38.64 -31.26 9.42
CA PHE A 8 37.40 -31.78 8.83
C PHE A 8 37.55 -33.16 8.18
N THR A 9 38.77 -33.67 8.00
CA THR A 9 39.01 -35.01 7.45
C THR A 9 38.21 -36.07 8.21
N GLY A 10 37.43 -36.87 7.48
CA GLY A 10 36.52 -37.85 8.08
C GLY A 10 35.25 -37.28 8.72
N ALA A 11 34.81 -36.06 8.36
CA ALA A 11 33.50 -35.56 8.76
C ALA A 11 32.37 -36.50 8.31
N THR A 12 31.48 -36.82 9.24
CA THR A 12 30.35 -37.75 9.08
C THR A 12 28.99 -37.06 9.15
N ALA A 13 28.92 -35.85 9.73
CA ALA A 13 27.69 -35.08 9.79
C ALA A 13 27.94 -33.57 9.76
N VAL A 14 27.03 -32.85 9.11
CA VAL A 14 26.86 -31.40 9.22
C VAL A 14 25.43 -31.12 9.64
N ILE A 15 25.23 -30.36 10.72
CA ILE A 15 23.91 -30.06 11.29
C ILE A 15 23.74 -28.55 11.41
N PHE A 16 22.66 -28.02 10.83
CA PHE A 16 22.20 -26.65 10.98
C PHE A 16 21.19 -26.58 12.12
N ASN A 17 21.66 -26.20 13.30
CA ASN A 17 20.93 -26.28 14.56
C ASN A 17 20.44 -27.70 14.88
N THR A 18 19.31 -28.11 14.29
CA THR A 18 18.72 -29.45 14.45
C THR A 18 18.57 -30.22 13.13
N ALA A 19 18.79 -29.58 11.98
CA ALA A 19 18.57 -30.18 10.66
C ALA A 19 19.88 -30.69 10.05
N GLY A 20 19.93 -31.99 9.73
CA GLY A 20 21.05 -32.59 9.01
C GLY A 20 21.13 -32.10 7.57
N ALA A 21 22.34 -31.83 7.10
CA ALA A 21 22.62 -31.32 5.76
C ALA A 21 23.40 -32.31 4.91
N ASP A 22 23.11 -32.31 3.62
CA ASP A 22 24.02 -32.88 2.62
C ASP A 22 25.27 -31.99 2.53
N PHE A 23 26.43 -32.64 2.47
CA PHE A 23 27.70 -31.93 2.36
C PHE A 23 28.73 -32.72 1.56
N THR A 24 29.67 -31.97 0.99
CA THR A 24 30.89 -32.48 0.38
C THR A 24 32.08 -31.82 1.03
N MET A 25 33.04 -32.63 1.43
CA MET A 25 34.31 -32.12 1.95
C MET A 25 35.18 -31.70 0.77
N THR A 26 35.59 -30.44 0.75
CA THR A 26 36.44 -29.91 -0.32
C THR A 26 37.90 -29.87 0.08
N SER A 27 38.18 -29.76 1.39
CA SER A 27 39.50 -29.96 2.00
C SER A 27 39.34 -30.25 3.49
N ASP A 28 40.46 -30.52 4.18
CA ASP A 28 40.50 -30.64 5.64
C ASP A 28 40.07 -29.35 6.39
N THR A 29 40.00 -28.22 5.68
CA THR A 29 39.65 -26.91 6.25
C THR A 29 38.38 -26.31 5.67
N ALA A 30 37.72 -27.01 4.74
CA ALA A 30 36.53 -26.53 4.06
C ALA A 30 35.53 -27.64 3.74
N ILE A 31 34.27 -27.38 4.07
CA ILE A 31 33.11 -28.20 3.69
C ILE A 31 32.15 -27.35 2.87
N GLN A 32 31.68 -27.88 1.76
CA GLN A 32 30.55 -27.34 1.03
C GLN A 32 29.27 -28.06 1.48
N ALA A 33 28.36 -27.35 2.14
CA ALA A 33 27.10 -27.89 2.62
C ALA A 33 25.89 -27.23 1.96
N THR A 34 24.82 -27.97 1.73
CA THR A 34 23.52 -27.43 1.30
C THR A 34 22.65 -27.20 2.54
N VAL A 35 22.10 -25.99 2.69
CA VAL A 35 21.19 -25.70 3.81
C VAL A 35 19.92 -26.52 3.60
N PRO A 36 19.56 -27.42 4.53
CA PRO A 36 18.42 -28.32 4.34
C PRO A 36 17.10 -27.55 4.47
N ALA A 37 16.05 -28.08 3.84
CA ALA A 37 14.70 -27.58 4.07
C ALA A 37 14.32 -27.76 5.56
N GLY A 38 13.67 -26.76 6.14
CA GLY A 38 13.31 -26.78 7.58
C GLY A 38 14.47 -26.46 8.53
N ALA A 39 15.66 -26.09 8.04
CA ALA A 39 16.70 -25.53 8.88
C ALA A 39 16.15 -24.35 9.70
N THR A 40 16.57 -24.27 10.96
CA THR A 40 16.25 -23.15 11.85
C THR A 40 17.53 -22.40 12.20
N SER A 41 17.38 -21.13 12.59
CA SER A 41 18.52 -20.33 13.06
C SER A 41 19.14 -20.98 14.29
N GLY A 42 20.48 -21.00 14.35
CA GLY A 42 21.24 -21.63 15.42
C GLY A 42 22.65 -22.01 14.96
N PRO A 43 23.45 -22.63 15.83
CA PRO A 43 24.82 -23.00 15.49
C PRO A 43 24.88 -24.06 14.39
N VAL A 44 25.96 -24.04 13.62
CA VAL A 44 26.30 -25.11 12.67
C VAL A 44 27.32 -26.02 13.32
N SER A 45 27.04 -27.32 13.34
CA SER A 45 27.94 -28.32 13.92
C SER A 45 28.48 -29.25 12.83
N VAL A 46 29.76 -29.61 12.95
CA VAL A 46 30.42 -30.62 12.11
C VAL A 46 30.95 -31.70 13.03
N THR A 47 30.55 -32.94 12.76
CA THR A 47 31.03 -34.12 13.52
C THR A 47 32.01 -34.92 12.67
N THR A 48 33.14 -35.28 13.26
CA THR A 48 34.15 -36.19 12.71
C THR A 48 34.28 -37.41 13.63
N GLY A 49 35.13 -38.36 13.26
CA GLY A 49 35.45 -39.50 14.14
C GLY A 49 36.14 -39.11 15.46
N VAL A 50 36.68 -37.89 15.55
CA VAL A 50 37.42 -37.40 16.74
C VAL A 50 36.52 -36.57 17.67
N GLY A 51 35.48 -35.93 17.14
CA GLY A 51 34.55 -35.13 17.94
C GLY A 51 33.65 -34.21 17.11
N THR A 52 33.00 -33.26 17.78
CA THR A 52 32.11 -32.28 17.13
C THR A 52 32.63 -30.86 17.34
N GLY A 53 32.87 -30.16 16.24
CA GLY A 53 33.09 -28.71 16.23
C GLY A 53 31.77 -27.97 16.07
N THR A 54 31.56 -26.89 16.81
CA THR A 54 30.37 -26.03 16.72
C THR A 54 30.77 -24.62 16.33
N SER A 55 30.04 -23.98 15.42
CA SER A 55 30.30 -22.60 15.03
C SER A 55 30.17 -21.65 16.21
N ALA A 56 31.09 -20.70 16.32
CA ALA A 56 31.07 -19.69 17.39
C ALA A 56 29.87 -18.74 17.29
N THR A 57 29.41 -18.47 16.07
CA THR A 57 28.21 -17.67 15.79
C THR A 57 27.10 -18.54 15.22
N SER A 58 25.86 -18.14 15.45
CA SER A 58 24.70 -18.83 14.89
C SER A 58 24.52 -18.49 13.41
N PHE A 59 24.23 -19.50 12.61
CA PHE A 59 23.64 -19.32 11.29
C PHE A 59 22.22 -18.78 11.45
N THR A 60 21.86 -17.82 10.60
CA THR A 60 20.52 -17.21 10.62
C THR A 60 19.80 -17.53 9.34
N VAL A 61 18.61 -18.13 9.48
CA VAL A 61 17.71 -18.35 8.34
C VAL A 61 16.87 -17.09 8.15
N MET A 62 16.93 -16.55 6.93
CA MET A 62 16.23 -15.31 6.56
C MET A 62 15.08 -15.64 5.61
N ALA A 63 13.96 -14.92 5.75
CA ALA A 63 12.86 -14.96 4.79
C ALA A 63 12.39 -13.54 4.43
N THR A 64 11.89 -13.39 3.22
CA THR A 64 11.47 -12.09 2.69
C THR A 64 10.03 -11.79 3.07
N LEU A 65 9.82 -10.63 3.70
CA LEU A 65 8.50 -10.03 3.83
C LEU A 65 8.38 -8.92 2.79
N SER A 66 7.27 -8.92 2.06
CA SER A 66 6.93 -7.87 1.10
C SER A 66 5.68 -7.12 1.53
N ALA A 67 5.66 -5.81 1.34
CA ALA A 67 4.50 -4.95 1.53
C ALA A 67 4.03 -4.45 0.17
N GLN A 68 2.72 -4.48 -0.07
CA GLN A 68 2.10 -4.00 -1.30
C GLN A 68 1.07 -2.94 -0.96
N LYS A 69 0.88 -2.01 -1.91
CA LYS A 69 -0.16 -0.98 -1.85
C LYS A 69 -1.22 -1.29 -2.89
N ALA A 70 -2.48 -1.18 -2.52
CA ALA A 70 -3.61 -1.39 -3.42
C ALA A 70 -4.64 -0.24 -3.27
N GLY A 71 -5.58 -0.16 -4.22
CA GLY A 71 -6.64 0.85 -4.26
C GLY A 71 -6.27 2.08 -5.08
N ASN A 72 -7.17 3.08 -5.09
CA ASN A 72 -6.99 4.33 -5.85
C ASN A 72 -6.34 5.46 -5.03
N GLY A 73 -6.18 5.26 -3.72
CA GLY A 73 -5.54 6.21 -2.81
C GLY A 73 -4.02 6.07 -2.75
N GLY A 74 -3.38 7.07 -2.17
CA GLY A 74 -1.94 7.10 -1.93
C GLY A 74 -1.56 6.87 -0.47
N GLY A 75 -0.30 6.49 -0.25
CA GLY A 75 0.27 6.33 1.08
C GLY A 75 1.65 5.68 1.06
N THR A 76 2.25 5.60 2.24
CA THR A 76 3.50 4.87 2.50
C THR A 76 3.26 3.76 3.51
N ILE A 77 4.11 2.74 3.48
CA ILE A 77 4.15 1.68 4.48
C ILE A 77 5.58 1.60 5.00
N THR A 78 5.77 1.73 6.31
CA THR A 78 7.07 1.53 6.96
C THR A 78 7.00 0.33 7.91
N SER A 79 8.12 -0.33 8.16
CA SER A 79 8.18 -1.42 9.15
C SER A 79 9.08 -1.07 10.33
N THR A 80 8.73 -1.54 11.51
CA THR A 80 9.68 -1.82 12.59
C THR A 80 9.69 -3.32 12.88
N SER A 81 10.72 -3.82 13.57
CA SER A 81 10.86 -5.26 13.84
C SER A 81 11.37 -5.53 15.24
N ASN A 82 10.93 -6.65 15.80
CA ASN A 82 11.45 -7.21 17.04
C ASN A 82 11.79 -8.71 16.82
N PRO A 83 13.06 -9.12 16.92
CA PRO A 83 14.25 -8.29 17.13
C PRO A 83 14.48 -7.25 16.03
N SER A 84 15.26 -6.20 16.33
CA SER A 84 15.52 -5.13 15.37
C SER A 84 16.35 -5.63 14.18
N ASN A 85 15.85 -5.42 12.98
CA ASN A 85 16.57 -5.69 11.72
C ASN A 85 17.24 -4.40 11.21
N PRO A 86 18.51 -4.46 10.76
CA PRO A 86 19.18 -3.32 10.13
C PRO A 86 18.49 -2.82 8.85
N THR A 87 17.76 -3.69 8.15
CA THR A 87 17.00 -3.34 6.94
C THR A 87 15.50 -3.43 7.21
N GLN A 88 14.79 -2.39 6.81
CA GLN A 88 13.34 -2.25 7.04
C GLN A 88 12.63 -1.91 5.73
N ILE A 89 11.35 -2.27 5.67
CA ILE A 89 10.46 -1.87 4.58
C ILE A 89 10.18 -0.38 4.71
N ASN A 90 10.31 0.34 3.59
CA ASN A 90 9.84 1.70 3.43
C ASN A 90 9.26 1.82 2.01
N CYS A 91 8.01 1.39 1.88
CA CYS A 91 7.30 1.24 0.61
C CYS A 91 6.80 2.60 0.06
N GLY A 92 7.73 3.56 -0.03
CA GLY A 92 7.79 4.61 -1.05
C GLY A 92 8.83 4.29 -2.14
N ASN A 93 9.86 3.51 -1.81
CA ASN A 93 10.91 3.06 -2.73
C ASN A 93 11.21 1.56 -2.59
N THR A 94 11.29 1.04 -1.36
CA THR A 94 11.67 -0.36 -1.06
C THR A 94 10.53 -1.08 -0.34
N CYS A 95 9.86 -1.97 -1.06
CA CYS A 95 8.65 -2.64 -0.60
C CYS A 95 8.88 -4.08 -0.11
N SER A 96 10.13 -4.50 0.08
CA SER A 96 10.46 -5.82 0.60
C SER A 96 11.76 -5.80 1.38
N SER A 97 11.85 -6.60 2.44
CA SER A 97 13.08 -6.80 3.21
C SER A 97 13.17 -8.25 3.72
N ALA A 98 14.39 -8.74 3.94
CA ALA A 98 14.62 -10.07 4.49
C ALA A 98 14.78 -9.97 6.02
N TYR A 99 14.03 -10.78 6.76
CA TYR A 99 14.06 -10.84 8.22
C TYR A 99 14.42 -12.25 8.69
N PRO A 100 15.07 -12.40 9.85
CA PRO A 100 15.23 -13.72 10.47
C PRO A 100 13.88 -14.38 10.70
N LEU A 101 13.78 -15.69 10.49
CA LEU A 101 12.58 -16.44 10.83
C LEU A 101 12.19 -16.25 12.31
N GLY A 102 10.89 -16.11 12.58
CA GLY A 102 10.31 -15.82 13.89
C GLY A 102 10.30 -14.34 14.27
N THR A 103 10.87 -13.46 13.44
CA THR A 103 10.84 -12.00 13.69
C THR A 103 9.42 -11.48 13.60
N VAL A 104 8.99 -10.71 14.60
CA VAL A 104 7.71 -10.00 14.58
C VAL A 104 7.93 -8.63 13.94
N VAL A 105 7.29 -8.39 12.81
CA VAL A 105 7.36 -7.14 12.05
C VAL A 105 6.06 -6.37 12.21
N THR A 106 6.18 -5.10 12.60
CA THR A 106 5.05 -4.16 12.69
C THR A 106 5.12 -3.20 11.52
N LEU A 107 4.18 -3.33 10.60
CA LEU A 107 3.98 -2.45 9.45
C LEU A 107 2.99 -1.33 9.81
N THR A 108 3.37 -0.09 9.53
CA THR A 108 2.53 1.09 9.75
C THR A 108 2.27 1.77 8.41
N ALA A 109 0.99 1.92 8.08
CA ALA A 109 0.56 2.70 6.92
C ALA A 109 0.37 4.18 7.29
N THR A 110 0.91 5.06 6.47
CA THR A 110 0.64 6.50 6.55
C THR A 110 -0.06 6.91 5.26
N PRO A 111 -1.40 7.13 5.28
CA PRO A 111 -2.12 7.61 4.11
C PRO A 111 -1.60 8.97 3.64
N ALA A 112 -1.56 9.17 2.33
CA ALA A 112 -1.31 10.50 1.76
C ALA A 112 -2.53 11.41 1.97
N THR A 113 -2.35 12.73 1.79
CA THR A 113 -3.45 13.70 1.84
C THR A 113 -4.62 13.28 0.95
N GLY A 114 -5.83 13.33 1.50
CA GLY A 114 -7.04 12.94 0.78
C GLY A 114 -7.20 11.43 0.56
N SER A 115 -6.38 10.60 1.22
CA SER A 115 -6.51 9.14 1.21
C SER A 115 -6.74 8.61 2.62
N ASN A 116 -7.39 7.44 2.71
CA ASN A 116 -7.57 6.68 3.94
C ASN A 116 -6.97 5.28 3.76
N ILE A 117 -6.43 4.69 4.83
CA ILE A 117 -6.20 3.25 4.89
C ILE A 117 -7.52 2.57 5.26
N THR A 118 -7.95 1.60 4.46
CA THR A 118 -9.25 0.93 4.64
C THR A 118 -9.12 -0.53 5.02
N ASN A 119 -8.02 -1.18 4.60
CA ASN A 119 -7.85 -2.60 4.85
C ASN A 119 -6.38 -3.02 4.84
N TRP A 120 -6.10 -4.12 5.55
CA TRP A 120 -4.85 -4.87 5.51
C TRP A 120 -5.14 -6.34 5.22
N VAL A 121 -4.31 -7.00 4.42
CA VAL A 121 -4.37 -8.44 4.13
C VAL A 121 -2.99 -9.05 4.32
N GLY A 122 -2.93 -10.27 4.87
CA GLY A 122 -1.68 -11.00 5.10
C GLY A 122 -1.02 -10.74 6.46
N CYS A 123 -1.71 -10.07 7.36
CA CYS A 123 -1.25 -9.79 8.73
C CYS A 123 -1.76 -10.84 9.71
N ASP A 124 -1.03 -11.06 10.80
CA ASP A 124 -1.49 -11.84 11.95
C ASP A 124 -2.52 -11.04 12.77
N SER A 125 -2.33 -9.72 12.84
CA SER A 125 -3.27 -8.81 13.50
C SER A 125 -3.25 -7.42 12.87
N VAL A 126 -4.38 -6.71 12.97
CA VAL A 126 -4.58 -5.38 12.40
C VAL A 126 -5.24 -4.48 13.45
N SER A 127 -4.68 -3.28 13.65
CA SER A 127 -5.24 -2.23 14.49
C SER A 127 -5.18 -0.89 13.76
N GLY A 128 -6.26 -0.55 13.05
CA GLY A 128 -6.33 0.65 12.23
C GLY A 128 -5.26 0.65 11.13
N ALA A 129 -4.31 1.59 11.22
CA ALA A 129 -3.23 1.74 10.25
C ALA A 129 -2.05 0.78 10.48
N VAL A 130 -2.07 0.00 11.56
CA VAL A 130 -0.98 -0.90 11.95
C VAL A 130 -1.34 -2.35 11.63
N CYS A 131 -0.40 -3.05 11.02
CA CYS A 131 -0.43 -4.48 10.71
C CYS A 131 0.78 -5.15 11.38
N THR A 132 0.57 -6.23 12.11
CA THR A 132 1.67 -7.03 12.67
C THR A 132 1.69 -8.39 11.99
N ALA A 133 2.88 -8.82 11.57
CA ALA A 133 3.12 -10.10 10.91
C ALA A 133 4.40 -10.77 11.44
N THR A 134 4.32 -12.06 11.70
CA THR A 134 5.43 -12.89 12.16
C THR A 134 6.02 -13.62 10.96
N VAL A 135 7.30 -13.39 10.69
CA VAL A 135 7.99 -13.95 9.52
C VAL A 135 8.29 -15.43 9.75
N SER A 136 7.38 -16.31 9.32
CA SER A 136 7.53 -17.77 9.40
C SER A 136 8.00 -18.40 8.08
N ALA A 137 7.84 -17.67 6.98
CA ALA A 137 8.28 -18.01 5.64
C ALA A 137 8.32 -16.73 4.79
N ALA A 138 8.58 -16.84 3.49
CA ALA A 138 8.36 -15.72 2.58
C ALA A 138 6.87 -15.35 2.56
N GLN A 139 6.56 -14.07 2.79
CA GLN A 139 5.18 -13.60 2.97
C GLN A 139 4.94 -12.28 2.21
N SER A 140 3.67 -12.00 1.94
CA SER A 140 3.24 -10.74 1.35
C SER A 140 2.07 -10.16 2.12
N VAL A 141 2.18 -8.87 2.44
CA VAL A 141 1.17 -8.08 3.13
C VAL A 141 0.70 -6.99 2.20
N THR A 142 -0.62 -6.77 2.09
CA THR A 142 -1.19 -5.69 1.26
C THR A 142 -1.95 -4.70 2.12
N ALA A 143 -1.65 -3.41 1.97
CA ALA A 143 -2.42 -2.31 2.54
C ALA A 143 -3.27 -1.64 1.44
N THR A 144 -4.56 -1.46 1.67
CA THR A 144 -5.46 -0.82 0.71
C THR A 144 -5.74 0.62 1.09
N PHE A 145 -5.31 1.54 0.23
CA PHE A 145 -5.59 2.97 0.35
C PHE A 145 -6.71 3.37 -0.61
N THR A 146 -7.70 4.09 -0.11
CA THR A 146 -8.78 4.65 -0.94
C THR A 146 -8.80 6.15 -0.84
N LEU A 147 -9.06 6.84 -1.96
CA LEU A 147 -9.31 8.28 -1.92
C LEU A 147 -10.56 8.57 -1.09
N GLN A 148 -10.51 9.66 -0.32
CA GLN A 148 -11.67 10.23 0.33
C GLN A 148 -12.66 10.71 -0.74
N ARG A 149 -13.96 10.63 -0.47
CA ARG A 149 -15.00 11.09 -1.38
C ARG A 149 -15.71 12.31 -0.80
N PHE A 150 -15.89 13.32 -1.62
CA PHE A 150 -16.58 14.55 -1.24
C PHE A 150 -17.76 14.83 -2.16
N LEU A 151 -18.84 15.34 -1.57
CA LEU A 151 -20.06 15.67 -2.28
C LEU A 151 -19.91 17.01 -3.01
N VAL A 152 -20.24 17.03 -4.30
CA VAL A 152 -20.44 18.26 -5.07
C VAL A 152 -21.93 18.41 -5.30
N THR A 153 -22.50 19.50 -4.79
CA THR A 153 -23.93 19.81 -4.91
C THR A 153 -24.15 21.00 -5.83
N VAL A 154 -24.99 20.82 -6.84
CA VAL A 154 -25.43 21.88 -7.76
C VAL A 154 -26.87 22.24 -7.42
N THR A 155 -27.10 23.53 -7.24
CA THR A 155 -28.43 24.13 -7.14
C THR A 155 -28.63 25.10 -8.30
N LYS A 156 -29.90 25.37 -8.66
CA LYS A 156 -30.22 26.32 -9.72
C LYS A 156 -31.34 27.24 -9.28
N SER A 157 -31.33 28.46 -9.81
CA SER A 157 -32.44 29.39 -9.66
C SER A 157 -32.95 29.83 -11.03
N SER A 158 -34.27 29.86 -11.16
CA SER A 158 -35.00 30.67 -12.14
C SER A 158 -36.05 31.46 -11.35
N PRO A 159 -35.98 32.80 -11.31
CA PRO A 159 -36.90 33.64 -10.53
C PRO A 159 -38.39 33.42 -10.85
N LEU A 160 -38.70 32.95 -12.06
CA LEU A 160 -40.08 32.73 -12.52
C LEU A 160 -40.49 31.25 -12.60
N GLY A 161 -39.61 30.31 -12.21
CA GLY A 161 -39.86 28.86 -12.27
C GLY A 161 -40.00 28.27 -13.68
N VAL A 162 -40.07 29.12 -14.71
CA VAL A 162 -40.05 28.79 -16.14
C VAL A 162 -38.64 29.03 -16.69
N GLY A 163 -38.22 28.27 -17.72
CA GLY A 163 -36.88 28.47 -18.33
C GLY A 163 -35.68 28.02 -17.49
N ASN A 164 -35.76 26.89 -16.77
CA ASN A 164 -34.55 26.35 -16.12
C ASN A 164 -33.59 25.79 -17.16
N GLY A 165 -32.27 25.98 -17.02
CA GLY A 165 -31.30 25.23 -17.82
C GLY A 165 -30.93 23.88 -17.21
N THR A 166 -30.28 23.02 -18.00
CA THR A 166 -29.66 21.78 -17.50
C THR A 166 -28.23 22.07 -17.03
N VAL A 167 -27.74 21.27 -16.08
CA VAL A 167 -26.32 21.28 -15.69
C VAL A 167 -25.82 19.86 -15.77
N THR A 168 -24.75 19.68 -16.52
CA THR A 168 -24.03 18.41 -16.66
C THR A 168 -22.60 18.55 -16.16
N SER A 169 -21.97 17.46 -15.71
CA SER A 169 -20.54 17.45 -15.39
C SER A 169 -19.72 16.53 -16.29
N THR A 170 -18.48 16.91 -16.50
CA THR A 170 -17.37 16.02 -16.83
C THR A 170 -16.34 16.08 -15.71
N SER A 171 -15.46 15.09 -15.61
CA SER A 171 -14.43 15.09 -14.57
C SER A 171 -13.11 14.53 -15.07
N SER A 172 -12.02 15.01 -14.46
CA SER A 172 -10.67 14.50 -14.64
C SER A 172 -10.05 14.21 -13.26
N PRO A 173 -9.72 12.95 -12.94
CA PRO A 173 -10.00 11.73 -13.72
C PRO A 173 -11.51 11.49 -13.95
N ALA A 174 -11.82 10.66 -14.95
CA ALA A 174 -13.21 10.34 -15.28
C ALA A 174 -13.87 9.56 -14.14
N SER A 175 -14.98 10.09 -13.62
CA SER A 175 -15.82 9.44 -12.62
C SER A 175 -16.94 8.66 -13.31
N PRO A 176 -17.30 7.45 -12.82
CA PRO A 176 -18.35 6.61 -13.40
C PRO A 176 -19.74 7.25 -13.25
N THR A 177 -19.92 8.12 -12.26
CA THR A 177 -21.14 8.90 -12.07
C THR A 177 -20.83 10.38 -12.29
N GLN A 178 -21.67 11.04 -13.07
CA GLN A 178 -21.59 12.47 -13.38
C GLN A 178 -22.91 13.15 -12.98
N ILE A 179 -22.84 14.44 -12.72
CA ILE A 179 -24.02 15.28 -12.51
C ILE A 179 -24.71 15.44 -13.87
N ASN A 180 -26.00 15.18 -13.93
CA ASN A 180 -26.84 15.42 -15.10
C ASN A 180 -28.31 15.54 -14.66
N CYS A 181 -28.73 16.70 -14.14
CA CYS A 181 -30.07 16.83 -13.60
C CYS A 181 -30.62 18.27 -13.52
N GLY A 182 -31.88 18.39 -13.09
CA GLY A 182 -32.81 19.54 -13.20
C GLY A 182 -32.75 20.58 -12.07
N PRO A 183 -33.41 20.46 -10.91
CA PRO A 183 -33.43 21.54 -9.90
C PRO A 183 -32.28 21.48 -8.86
N THR A 184 -32.00 20.28 -8.31
CA THR A 184 -30.91 20.04 -7.36
C THR A 184 -30.24 18.71 -7.65
N CYS A 185 -28.91 18.67 -7.56
CA CYS A 185 -28.11 17.50 -7.92
C CYS A 185 -26.93 17.34 -6.98
N SER A 186 -26.62 16.13 -6.55
CA SER A 186 -25.43 15.88 -5.74
C SER A 186 -24.76 14.57 -6.15
N VAL A 187 -23.46 14.62 -6.44
CA VAL A 187 -22.64 13.44 -6.75
C VAL A 187 -21.36 13.49 -5.92
N SER A 188 -20.93 12.35 -5.41
CA SER A 188 -19.65 12.24 -4.69
C SER A 188 -18.52 11.92 -5.66
N PHE A 189 -17.46 12.72 -5.65
CA PHE A 189 -16.25 12.52 -6.43
C PHE A 189 -15.07 12.21 -5.50
N ASP A 190 -14.07 11.50 -6.02
CA ASP A 190 -12.83 11.20 -5.29
C ASP A 190 -12.01 12.50 -5.10
N PHE A 191 -11.27 12.59 -3.98
CA PHE A 191 -10.40 13.71 -3.67
C PHE A 191 -9.41 14.01 -4.81
N GLY A 192 -9.22 15.29 -5.11
CA GLY A 192 -8.34 15.77 -6.17
C GLY A 192 -8.95 15.70 -7.57
N THR A 193 -10.18 15.18 -7.72
CA THR A 193 -10.90 15.24 -8.99
C THR A 193 -11.19 16.70 -9.36
N VAL A 194 -10.91 17.06 -10.61
CA VAL A 194 -11.34 18.32 -11.21
C VAL A 194 -12.66 18.07 -11.92
N VAL A 195 -13.73 18.71 -11.46
CA VAL A 195 -15.07 18.61 -12.04
C VAL A 195 -15.36 19.86 -12.86
N THR A 196 -15.71 19.69 -14.13
CA THR A 196 -16.17 20.78 -15.00
C THR A 196 -17.67 20.65 -15.19
N LEU A 197 -18.41 21.63 -14.69
CA LEU A 197 -19.85 21.79 -14.83
C LEU A 197 -20.15 22.66 -16.03
N THR A 198 -21.13 22.26 -16.83
CA THR A 198 -21.59 23.01 -18.01
C THR A 198 -23.07 23.30 -17.86
N ALA A 199 -23.42 24.57 -17.89
CA ALA A 199 -24.81 25.02 -17.93
C ALA A 199 -25.29 25.07 -19.39
N SER A 200 -26.44 24.48 -19.65
CA SER A 200 -27.14 24.60 -20.93
C SER A 200 -28.50 25.25 -20.67
N PRO A 201 -28.66 26.56 -20.95
CA PRO A 201 -29.95 27.22 -20.83
C PRO A 201 -30.98 26.60 -21.79
N ASN A 202 -32.21 26.39 -21.31
CA ASN A 202 -33.32 25.96 -22.14
C ASN A 202 -33.88 27.13 -22.98
N LEU A 203 -34.86 26.85 -23.85
CA LEU A 203 -35.57 27.89 -24.58
C LEU A 203 -36.19 28.90 -23.60
N LEU A 204 -35.99 30.20 -23.87
CA LEU A 204 -36.41 31.33 -23.01
C LEU A 204 -35.64 31.44 -21.68
N ALA A 205 -34.39 30.97 -21.64
CA ALA A 205 -33.51 31.13 -20.49
C ALA A 205 -32.18 31.76 -20.91
N VAL A 206 -31.67 32.67 -20.08
CA VAL A 206 -30.31 33.22 -20.21
C VAL A 206 -29.48 32.76 -19.04
N PHE A 207 -28.32 32.16 -19.32
CA PHE A 207 -27.36 31.82 -18.27
C PHE A 207 -26.67 33.09 -17.77
N ASN A 208 -26.79 33.38 -16.47
CA ASN A 208 -26.34 34.64 -15.85
C ASN A 208 -25.11 34.46 -14.94
N GLY A 209 -24.49 33.28 -14.94
CA GLY A 209 -23.26 33.02 -14.22
C GLY A 209 -23.39 31.99 -13.11
N TRP A 210 -22.25 31.72 -12.49
CA TRP A 210 -22.08 30.72 -11.46
C TRP A 210 -21.65 31.33 -10.13
N ASP A 211 -22.10 30.76 -9.02
CA ASP A 211 -21.57 31.00 -7.68
C ASP A 211 -20.91 29.73 -7.11
N GLY A 212 -19.85 29.91 -6.31
CA GLY A 212 -19.19 28.81 -5.58
C GLY A 212 -18.16 28.00 -6.39
N CYS A 213 -17.87 28.42 -7.63
CA CYS A 213 -16.86 27.80 -8.49
C CYS A 213 -15.45 28.26 -8.13
N ASP A 214 -14.45 27.42 -8.39
CA ASP A 214 -13.05 27.82 -8.24
C ASP A 214 -12.59 28.64 -9.46
N SER A 215 -13.16 28.37 -10.64
CA SER A 215 -13.02 29.20 -11.83
C SER A 215 -14.22 29.06 -12.77
N THR A 216 -14.45 30.06 -13.60
CA THR A 216 -15.57 30.09 -14.56
C THR A 216 -15.09 30.52 -15.94
N SER A 217 -15.66 29.92 -16.99
CA SER A 217 -15.42 30.33 -18.38
C SER A 217 -16.70 30.18 -19.20
N GLY A 218 -17.37 31.29 -19.50
CA GLY A 218 -18.68 31.29 -20.15
C GLY A 218 -19.70 30.48 -19.35
N THR A 219 -20.26 29.45 -19.97
CA THR A 219 -21.24 28.55 -19.33
C THR A 219 -20.60 27.45 -18.48
N THR A 220 -19.27 27.42 -18.36
CA THR A 220 -18.55 26.39 -17.61
C THR A 220 -18.07 26.87 -16.25
N CYS A 221 -18.08 25.96 -15.28
CA CYS A 221 -17.62 26.13 -13.91
C CYS A 221 -16.69 24.98 -13.55
N THR A 222 -15.49 25.29 -13.05
CA THR A 222 -14.54 24.27 -12.60
C THR A 222 -14.49 24.24 -11.08
N VAL A 223 -14.52 23.03 -10.53
CA VAL A 223 -14.45 22.74 -9.10
C VAL A 223 -13.36 21.70 -8.84
N ASN A 224 -12.39 22.05 -8.01
CA ASN A 224 -11.38 21.15 -7.49
C ASN A 224 -11.91 20.50 -6.21
N VAL A 225 -12.11 19.19 -6.25
CA VAL A 225 -12.74 18.44 -5.16
C VAL A 225 -11.71 18.10 -4.08
N THR A 226 -11.44 19.07 -3.19
CA THR A 226 -10.59 18.87 -2.00
C THR A 226 -11.40 18.81 -0.70
N SER A 227 -12.66 19.22 -0.76
CA SER A 227 -13.67 19.16 0.30
C SER A 227 -15.07 19.14 -0.32
N ALA A 228 -16.12 19.06 0.49
CA ALA A 228 -17.49 19.20 -0.01
C ALA A 228 -17.70 20.61 -0.61
N LYS A 229 -18.33 20.66 -1.78
CA LYS A 229 -18.54 21.90 -2.54
C LYS A 229 -20.00 22.09 -2.89
N SER A 230 -20.48 23.32 -2.80
CA SER A 230 -21.80 23.73 -3.25
C SER A 230 -21.66 24.82 -4.29
N VAL A 231 -22.35 24.66 -5.42
CA VAL A 231 -22.30 25.55 -6.58
C VAL A 231 -23.71 25.89 -7.01
N HIS A 232 -23.90 27.13 -7.44
CA HIS A 232 -25.20 27.64 -7.86
C HIS A 232 -25.14 28.13 -9.31
N ALA A 233 -26.08 27.66 -10.14
CA ALA A 233 -26.25 28.11 -11.52
C ALA A 233 -27.41 29.11 -11.61
N ASN A 234 -27.12 30.33 -12.02
CA ASN A 234 -28.12 31.38 -12.15
C ASN A 234 -28.69 31.41 -13.57
N PHE A 235 -30.01 31.27 -13.70
CA PHE A 235 -30.74 31.46 -14.96
C PHE A 235 -31.71 32.62 -14.82
N LEU A 236 -31.70 33.52 -15.80
CA LEU A 236 -32.69 34.58 -15.95
C LEU A 236 -33.72 34.19 -17.04
N PRO A 237 -34.97 34.64 -16.92
CA PRO A 237 -35.99 34.47 -17.96
C PRO A 237 -35.70 35.29 -19.23
#